data_AF-A0A9P4R387-F1
#
_entry.id   AF-A0A9P4R387-F1
#
_cell.length_a   1.000
_cell.length_b   1.000
_cell.length_c   1.000
_cell.angle_alpha   90.00
_cell.angle_beta   90.00
_cell.angle_gamma   90.00
#
_symmetry.space_group_name_H-M   'P 1'
#
loop_
_entity.id
_entity.type
_entity.pdbx_description
1 polymer ?
#
loop_
_entity_poly.entity_id
_entity_poly.type
_entity_poly.pdbx_seq_one_letter_code
_entity_poly.pdbx_strand_id
1 'polypeptide(L)' 'MPSPTQARFFLRSASKYLTEPHPFSRNPVTMQAHAVPLRPYFNHMKKTARFYFPMATVILGWPLACSWYFNGSM' A
#
# COMPACT_ATOMS: atom_id res chain seq x y z
N MET A 1 -8.42 0.84 16.01
CA MET A 1 -8.24 -0.29 15.07
C MET A 1 -7.40 -1.36 15.75
N PRO A 2 -7.97 -2.54 16.06
CA PRO A 2 -7.17 -3.66 16.53
C PRO A 2 -6.07 -3.94 15.49
N SER A 3 -4.85 -4.12 15.98
CA SER A 3 -3.73 -4.59 15.16
C SER A 3 -4.13 -5.93 14.53
N PRO A 4 -3.95 -6.14 13.21
CA PRO A 4 -4.20 -7.44 12.59
C PRO A 4 -3.28 -8.54 13.14
N THR A 5 -2.28 -8.18 13.96
CA THR A 5 -1.37 -9.11 14.63
C THR A 5 -1.59 -9.06 16.14
N GLN A 6 -2.28 -10.06 16.69
CA GLN A 6 -2.58 -10.20 18.12
C GLN A 6 -1.31 -10.33 18.98
N ALA A 7 -0.25 -10.94 18.44
CA ALA A 7 1.02 -11.19 19.12
C ALA A 7 1.77 -9.92 19.59
N ARG A 8 1.50 -8.76 18.98
CA ARG A 8 2.16 -7.48 19.33
C ARG A 8 1.29 -6.57 20.21
N PHE A 9 0.13 -7.06 20.65
CA PHE A 9 -0.80 -6.29 21.48
C PHE A 9 -0.19 -5.97 22.85
N PHE A 10 0.47 -6.94 23.48
CA PHE A 10 1.14 -6.79 24.78
C PHE A 10 2.25 -5.73 24.77
N LEU A 11 3.10 -5.74 23.73
CA LEU A 11 4.20 -4.77 23.61
C LEU A 11 3.66 -3.33 23.43
N ARG A 12 2.55 -3.18 22.71
CA ARG A 12 1.91 -1.87 22.49
C ARG A 12 1.12 -1.39 23.72
N SER A 13 0.56 -2.30 24.53
CA SER A 13 -0.04 -1.91 25.81
C SER A 13 1.03 -1.53 26.83
N ALA A 14 2.15 -2.25 26.88
CA ALA A 14 3.27 -1.91 27.76
C ALA A 14 3.88 -0.53 27.41
N SER A 15 4.07 -0.21 26.13
CA SER A 15 4.59 1.10 25.72
C SER A 15 3.66 2.25 26.12
N LYS A 16 2.34 2.04 26.06
CA LYS A 16 1.32 3.02 26.47
C LYS A 16 1.10 3.10 27.99
N TYR A 17 1.52 2.09 28.74
CA TYR A 17 1.47 2.08 30.20
C TYR A 17 2.70 2.80 30.79
N LEU A 18 3.88 2.59 30.20
CA LEU A 18 5.14 3.20 30.64
C LEU A 18 5.27 4.68 30.25
N THR A 19 4.47 5.15 29.29
CA THR A 19 4.39 6.55 28.92
C THR A 19 2.97 7.00 29.16
N GLU A 20 2.73 7.77 30.23
CA GLU A 20 1.41 8.36 30.45
C GLU A 20 1.01 9.12 29.17
N PRO A 21 -0.04 8.68 28.46
CA PRO A 21 -0.41 9.31 27.21
C PRO A 21 -0.92 10.71 27.55
N HIS A 22 -0.10 11.72 27.19
CA HIS A 22 -0.46 13.13 27.22
C HIS A 22 -1.91 13.28 26.72
N PRO A 23 -2.75 14.15 27.32
CA PRO A 23 -4.19 14.21 27.02
C PRO A 23 -4.53 14.32 25.52
N PHE A 24 -3.63 14.84 24.69
CA PHE A 24 -3.75 14.91 23.23
C PHE A 24 -3.24 13.69 22.44
N SER A 25 -2.55 12.73 23.07
CA SER A 25 -2.07 11.47 22.47
C SER A 25 -3.09 10.33 22.55
N ARG A 26 -4.21 10.56 23.27
CA ARG A 26 -5.35 9.64 23.32
C ARG A 26 -6.11 9.72 22.01
N ASN A 27 -5.87 8.77 21.10
CA ASN A 27 -6.74 8.60 19.94
C ASN A 27 -8.20 8.42 20.42
N PRO A 28 -9.16 9.20 19.91
CA PRO A 28 -10.55 9.10 20.34
C PRO A 28 -11.07 7.70 20.02
N VAL A 29 -11.53 6.98 21.04
CA VAL A 29 -12.07 5.61 20.92
C VAL A 29 -13.57 5.65 20.55
N THR A 30 -14.22 6.77 20.86
CA THR A 30 -15.66 7.00 20.67
C THR A 30 -16.01 7.62 19.31
N MET A 31 -15.04 8.16 18.59
CA MET A 31 -15.24 8.75 17.27
C MET A 31 -14.81 7.77 16.19
N GLN A 32 -15.68 7.57 15.18
CA GLN A 32 -15.34 6.81 14.00
C GLN A 32 -14.21 7.50 13.23
N ALA A 33 -13.31 6.70 12.65
CA ALA A 33 -12.26 7.24 11.79
C ALA A 33 -12.88 7.92 10.56
N HIS A 34 -12.29 9.05 10.13
CA HIS A 34 -12.76 9.71 8.92
C HIS A 34 -12.61 8.78 7.71
N ALA A 35 -13.60 8.81 6.81
CA ALA A 35 -13.55 8.06 5.57
C ALA A 35 -12.39 8.56 4.70
N VAL A 36 -11.47 7.66 4.35
CA VAL A 36 -10.30 8.03 3.55
C VAL A 36 -10.74 8.44 2.14
N PRO A 37 -10.41 9.65 1.67
CA PRO A 37 -10.71 10.05 0.30
C PRO A 37 -9.78 9.29 -0.65
N LEU A 38 -10.27 8.20 -1.25
CA LEU A 38 -9.47 7.34 -2.15
C LEU A 38 -9.13 8.00 -3.49
N ARG A 39 -9.88 9.02 -3.90
CA ARG A 39 -9.74 9.72 -5.19
C ARG A 39 -8.33 10.29 -5.45
N PRO A 40 -7.70 11.07 -4.55
CA PRO A 40 -6.33 11.55 -4.75
C PRO A 40 -5.32 10.40 -4.89
N TYR A 41 -5.41 9.38 -4.05
CA TYR A 41 -4.51 8.22 -4.11
C TYR A 41 -4.59 7.51 -5.46
N PHE A 42 -5.80 7.30 -5.97
CA PHE A 42 -6.02 6.70 -7.27
C PHE A 42 -5.47 7.57 -8.42
N ASN A 43 -5.61 8.89 -8.33
CA ASN A 43 -5.04 9.81 -9.32
C ASN A 43 -3.51 9.77 -9.33
N HIS A 44 -2.87 9.71 -8.16
CA HIS A 44 -1.41 9.55 -8.05
C HIS A 44 -0.97 8.21 -8.61
N MET A 45 -1.63 7.12 -8.20
CA MET A 45 -1.37 5.77 -8.71
C MET A 45 -1.48 5.73 -10.24
N LYS A 46 -2.53 6.31 -10.82
CA LYS A 46 -2.71 6.40 -12.28
C LYS A 46 -1.58 7.17 -12.96
N LYS A 47 -1.16 8.31 -12.41
CA LYS A 47 -0.05 9.11 -12.98
C LYS A 47 1.24 8.30 -12.99
N THR A 48 1.55 7.63 -11.88
CA THR A 48 2.71 6.75 -11.77
C THR A 48 2.60 5.57 -12.75
N ALA A 49 1.46 4.88 -12.76
CA ALA A 49 1.21 3.74 -13.61
C ALA A 49 1.43 4.05 -15.11
N ARG A 50 1.04 5.25 -15.58
CA ARG A 50 1.26 5.65 -16.99
C ARG A 50 2.71 5.59 -17.45
N PHE A 51 3.67 5.78 -16.55
CA PHE A 51 5.09 5.68 -16.89
C PHE A 51 5.64 4.27 -16.67
N TYR A 52 5.31 3.67 -15.53
CA TYR A 52 5.87 2.36 -15.17
C TYR A 52 5.29 1.20 -15.97
N PHE A 53 3.99 1.24 -16.31
CA PHE A 53 3.37 0.17 -17.11
C PHE A 53 4.03 0.00 -18.48
N PRO A 54 4.17 1.04 -19.33
CA PRO A 54 4.78 0.85 -20.65
C PRO A 54 6.23 0.38 -20.54
N MET A 55 7.01 0.95 -19.61
CA MET A 55 8.38 0.50 -19.35
C MET A 55 8.44 -0.97 -18.94
N ALA A 56 7.60 -1.39 -17.99
CA ALA A 56 7.53 -2.78 -17.56
C ALA A 56 7.09 -3.71 -18.69
N THR A 57 6.14 -3.31 -19.53
CA THR A 57 5.70 -4.12 -20.68
C THR A 57 6.80 -4.30 -21.73
N VAL A 58 7.66 -3.29 -21.94
CA VAL A 58 8.80 -3.44 -22.84
C VAL A 58 9.84 -4.37 -22.23
N ILE A 59 10.24 -4.12 -20.97
CA ILE A 59 11.31 -4.86 -20.29
C ILE A 59 10.92 -6.33 -20.04
N LEU A 60 9.66 -6.62 -19.74
CA LEU A 60 9.20 -7.98 -19.46
C LEU A 60 8.57 -8.66 -20.68
N GLY A 61 7.98 -7.88 -21.58
CA GLY A 61 7.28 -8.40 -22.76
C GLY A 61 8.18 -8.68 -23.95
N TRP A 62 9.40 -8.12 -24.01
CA TRP A 62 10.31 -8.35 -25.14
C TRP A 62 10.63 -9.83 -25.45
N PRO A 63 10.75 -10.80 -24.49
CA PRO A 63 11.08 -12.17 -24.86
C PRO A 63 9.88 -12.87 -25.51
N LEU A 64 8.67 -12.52 -25.08
CA LEU A 64 7.41 -13.02 -25.66
C LEU A 64 7.16 -12.40 -27.04
N ALA A 65 7.47 -11.11 -27.20
CA ALA A 65 7.40 -10.46 -28.50
C ALA A 65 8.43 -11.06 -29.48
N CYS A 66 9.65 -11.32 -29.02
CA CYS A 66 10.67 -12.01 -29.80
C CYS A 66 10.26 -13.43 -30.16
N SER A 67 9.76 -14.22 -29.20
CA SER A 67 9.33 -15.59 -29.48
C SER A 67 8.16 -15.61 -30.46
N TRP A 68 7.19 -14.73 -30.34
CA TRP A 68 6.10 -14.62 -31.31
C TRP A 68 6.59 -14.22 -32.71
N TYR A 69 7.51 -13.24 -32.79
CA TYR A 69 8.09 -12.80 -34.05
C TYR A 69 8.90 -13.90 -34.75
N PHE A 70 9.78 -14.62 -34.03
CA PHE A 70 10.63 -15.66 -34.61
C PHE A 70 9.89 -16.99 -34.86
N ASN A 71 8.88 -17.31 -34.07
CA ASN A 71 8.12 -18.56 -34.18
C ASN A 71 6.89 -18.41 -35.11
N GLY A 72 6.46 -17.19 -35.40
CA GLY A 72 5.51 -16.87 -36.49
C GLY A 72 6.18 -16.60 -37.84
N SER A 73 7.52 -16.51 -37.89
CA SER A 73 8.32 -16.41 -39.11
C SER A 73 8.92 -17.75 -39.56
N MET A 74 8.50 -18.87 -38.94
CA MET A 74 8.69 -20.23 -39.45
C MET A 74 7.43 -20.69 -40.17
#